data_AF-C7MTZ9-F1
#
_entry.id   AF-C7MTZ9-F1
#
_cell.length_a   1.000
_cell.length_b   1.000
_cell.length_c   1.000
_cell.angle_alpha   90.00
_cell.angle_beta   90.00
_cell.angle_gamma   90.00
#
_symmetry.space_group_name_H-M   'P 1'
#
loop_
_entity.id
_entity.type
_entity.pdbx_description
1 polymer ?
#
loop_
_entity_poly.entity_id
_entity_poly.type
_entity_poly.pdbx_seq_one_letter_code
_entity_poly.pdbx_strand_id
1 'polypeptide(L)'
;MAGGQTVDPGKLDAAGTTYSQEGGELTSAGSRIETGVSSAQVGKAWSHVASTYADIIGKYRDCVTTYGQKATDLGGKLTQAAKAYEDGEAVSRDMIASKGV
;
A
#
# COMPACT_ATOMS: atom_id res chain seq x y z
N MET A 1 29.36 19.62 -4.71
CA MET A 1 28.10 19.16 -5.34
C MET A 1 27.45 18.17 -4.37
N ALA A 2 26.18 18.42 -4.02
CA ALA A 2 25.26 17.58 -3.23
C ALA A 2 25.82 16.85 -1.99
N GLY A 3 25.94 17.58 -0.87
CA GLY A 3 25.84 16.94 0.45
C GLY A 3 24.36 16.74 0.79
N GLY A 4 23.95 15.51 1.10
CA GLY A 4 22.61 15.21 1.61
C GLY A 4 22.05 13.88 1.09
N GLN A 5 22.13 12.84 1.93
CA GLN A 5 21.54 11.50 1.77
C GLN A 5 21.83 10.78 0.44
N THR A 6 22.86 9.94 0.43
CA THR A 6 22.94 8.79 -0.48
C THR A 6 21.70 7.94 -0.26
N VAL A 7 20.69 8.12 -1.09
CA VAL A 7 19.51 7.25 -1.12
C VAL A 7 19.97 5.91 -1.70
N ASP A 8 19.72 4.84 -0.96
CA ASP A 8 20.01 3.47 -1.38
C ASP A 8 18.81 2.92 -2.18
N PRO A 9 18.91 2.81 -3.53
CA PRO A 9 17.79 2.41 -4.36
C PRO A 9 17.32 0.98 -4.04
N GLY A 10 18.24 0.10 -3.67
CA GLY A 10 17.92 -1.27 -3.29
C GLY A 10 17.08 -1.35 -2.01
N LYS A 11 17.36 -0.48 -1.03
CA LYS A 11 16.51 -0.38 0.19
C LYS A 11 15.15 0.23 -0.10
N LEU A 12 15.07 1.20 -1.00
CA LEU A 12 13.79 1.77 -1.44
C LEU A 12 12.93 0.73 -2.16
N ASP A 13 13.52 -0.05 -3.05
CA ASP A 13 12.80 -1.09 -3.80
C ASP A 13 12.34 -2.23 -2.89
N ALA A 14 13.19 -2.65 -1.95
CA ALA A 14 12.83 -3.63 -0.92
C ALA A 14 11.64 -3.14 -0.07
N ALA A 15 11.70 -1.90 0.43
CA ALA A 15 10.60 -1.30 1.17
C ALA A 15 9.34 -1.17 0.31
N GLY A 16 9.48 -0.76 -0.96
CA GLY A 16 8.39 -0.66 -1.92
C GLY A 16 7.68 -1.99 -2.15
N THR A 17 8.45 -3.07 -2.27
CA THR A 17 7.95 -4.43 -2.41
C THR A 17 7.20 -4.87 -1.15
N THR A 18 7.76 -4.65 0.04
CA THR A 18 7.09 -5.00 1.31
C THR A 18 5.76 -4.28 1.47
N TYR A 19 5.72 -2.95 1.29
CA TYR A 19 4.47 -2.20 1.40
C TYR A 19 3.43 -2.59 0.34
N SER A 20 3.88 -2.95 -0.87
CA SER A 20 3.00 -3.47 -1.91
C SER A 20 2.37 -4.81 -1.54
N GLN A 21 3.16 -5.72 -0.97
CA GLN A 21 2.69 -7.03 -0.49
C GLN A 21 1.71 -6.88 0.67
N GLU A 22 2.09 -6.18 1.73
CA GLU A 22 1.23 -5.96 2.90
C GLU A 22 -0.07 -5.24 2.53
N GLY A 23 0.01 -4.24 1.63
CA GLY A 23 -1.17 -3.54 1.12
C GLY A 23 -2.12 -4.43 0.33
N GLY A 24 -1.57 -5.36 -0.47
CA GLY A 24 -2.34 -6.37 -1.20
C GLY A 24 -3.00 -7.38 -0.27
N GLU A 25 -2.29 -7.82 0.78
CA GLU A 25 -2.83 -8.71 1.81
C GLU A 25 -3.96 -8.04 2.59
N LEU A 26 -3.79 -6.79 3.00
CA LEU A 26 -4.83 -6.00 3.67
C LEU A 26 -6.06 -5.82 2.77
N THR A 27 -5.86 -5.48 1.49
CA THR A 27 -6.96 -5.34 0.53
C THR A 27 -7.72 -6.66 0.37
N SER A 28 -6.98 -7.78 0.29
CA SER A 28 -7.55 -9.12 0.20
C SER A 28 -8.30 -9.50 1.49
N ALA A 29 -7.75 -9.20 2.66
CA ALA A 29 -8.40 -9.40 3.95
C ALA A 29 -9.70 -8.57 4.04
N GLY A 30 -9.65 -7.32 3.59
CA GLY A 30 -10.80 -6.44 3.41
C GLY A 30 -11.93 -7.11 2.63
N SER A 31 -11.63 -7.66 1.45
CA SER A 31 -12.64 -8.34 0.62
C SER A 31 -13.29 -9.57 1.27
N ARG A 32 -12.63 -10.18 2.27
CA ARG A 32 -13.14 -11.34 3.01
C ARG A 32 -13.93 -10.95 4.26
N ILE A 33 -13.93 -9.67 4.65
CA ILE A 33 -14.75 -9.16 5.75
C ILE A 33 -16.19 -9.04 5.21
N GLU A 34 -16.99 -10.07 5.46
CA GLU A 34 -18.41 -10.08 5.17
C GLU A 34 -19.25 -9.92 6.45
N THR A 35 -20.35 -9.19 6.34
CA THR A 35 -21.36 -9.10 7.39
C THR A 35 -22.27 -10.33 7.33
N GLY A 36 -21.88 -11.40 8.02
CA GLY A 36 -22.69 -12.61 8.15
C GLY A 36 -23.90 -12.47 9.08
N VAL A 37 -24.14 -11.30 9.66
CA VAL A 37 -25.25 -11.02 10.59
C VAL A 37 -26.17 -9.97 9.97
N SER A 38 -27.37 -10.42 9.61
CA SER A 38 -28.46 -9.61 9.08
C SER A 38 -29.61 -9.54 10.09
N SER A 39 -30.53 -8.59 9.87
CA SER A 39 -31.77 -8.46 10.66
C SER A 39 -32.63 -9.73 10.63
N ALA A 40 -32.48 -10.56 9.59
CA ALA A 40 -33.14 -11.86 9.50
C ALA A 40 -32.61 -12.88 10.51
N GLN A 41 -31.35 -12.77 10.94
CA GLN A 41 -30.71 -13.70 11.88
C GLN A 41 -30.89 -13.33 13.35
N VAL A 42 -31.06 -12.04 13.68
CA VAL A 42 -31.23 -11.58 15.07
C VAL A 42 -32.71 -11.38 15.47
N GLY A 43 -33.64 -11.51 14.52
CA GLY A 43 -35.07 -11.29 14.74
C GLY A 43 -35.46 -9.81 14.87
N LYS A 44 -36.74 -9.49 14.59
CA LYS A 44 -37.23 -8.09 14.51
C LYS A 44 -37.00 -7.26 15.78
N ALA A 45 -37.08 -7.89 16.96
CA ALA A 45 -36.87 -7.23 18.26
C ALA A 45 -35.44 -6.70 18.45
N TRP A 46 -34.45 -7.26 17.74
CA TRP A 46 -33.04 -6.91 17.85
C TRP A 46 -32.47 -6.34 16.55
N SER A 47 -33.34 -5.88 15.66
CA SER A 47 -32.96 -5.29 14.37
C SER A 47 -31.93 -4.15 14.50
N HIS A 48 -31.99 -3.36 15.56
CA HIS A 48 -31.00 -2.32 15.85
C HIS A 48 -29.59 -2.88 16.10
N VAL A 49 -29.47 -4.06 16.71
CA VAL A 49 -28.18 -4.73 16.97
C VAL A 49 -27.58 -5.24 15.67
N ALA A 50 -28.37 -5.86 14.81
CA ALA A 50 -27.89 -6.28 13.49
C ALA A 50 -27.47 -5.08 12.63
N SER A 51 -28.22 -3.98 12.64
CA SER A 51 -27.84 -2.77 11.92
C SER A 51 -26.52 -2.21 12.44
N THR A 52 -26.38 -2.08 13.76
CA THR A 52 -25.16 -1.56 14.39
C THR A 52 -23.97 -2.47 14.09
N TYR A 53 -24.14 -3.79 14.16
CA TYR A 53 -23.10 -4.75 13.82
C TYR A 53 -22.69 -4.63 12.34
N ALA A 54 -23.65 -4.59 11.42
CA ALA A 54 -23.40 -4.46 10.00
C ALA A 54 -22.66 -3.14 9.69
N ASP A 55 -23.06 -2.03 10.32
CA ASP A 55 -22.41 -0.73 10.15
C ASP A 55 -20.96 -0.74 10.67
N ILE A 56 -20.71 -1.33 11.84
CA ILE A 56 -19.36 -1.40 12.41
C ILE A 56 -18.45 -2.29 11.55
N ILE A 57 -18.92 -3.46 11.14
CA ILE A 57 -18.15 -4.37 10.28
C ILE A 57 -17.93 -3.77 8.90
N GLY A 58 -18.93 -3.06 8.35
CA GLY A 58 -18.79 -2.30 7.11
C GLY A 58 -17.68 -1.24 7.22
N LYS A 59 -17.71 -0.42 8.28
CA LYS A 59 -16.64 0.56 8.55
C LYS A 59 -15.28 -0.10 8.71
N TYR A 60 -15.21 -1.23 9.40
CA TYR A 60 -13.97 -1.97 9.59
C TYR A 60 -13.41 -2.47 8.26
N ARG A 61 -14.25 -3.10 7.43
CA ARG A 61 -13.89 -3.52 6.06
C ARG A 61 -13.35 -2.35 5.25
N ASP A 62 -14.09 -1.25 5.22
CA ASP A 62 -13.75 -0.09 4.40
C ASP A 62 -12.42 0.53 4.85
N CYS A 63 -12.16 0.58 6.16
CA CYS A 63 -10.87 0.98 6.71
C CYS A 63 -9.73 0.05 6.26
N VAL A 64 -9.89 -1.27 6.43
CA VAL A 64 -8.87 -2.26 6.06
C VAL A 64 -8.54 -2.17 4.57
N THR A 65 -9.55 -2.09 3.70
CA THR A 65 -9.37 -1.92 2.25
C THR A 65 -8.68 -0.60 1.93
N THR A 66 -9.08 0.51 2.56
CA THR A 66 -8.49 1.84 2.31
C THR A 66 -7.02 1.88 2.69
N TYR A 67 -6.65 1.34 3.86
CA TYR A 67 -5.25 1.30 4.29
C TYR A 67 -4.42 0.32 3.46
N GLY A 68 -5.02 -0.79 3.01
CA GLY A 68 -4.39 -1.70 2.06
C GLY A 68 -4.03 -1.00 0.74
N GLN A 69 -4.98 -0.29 0.14
CA GLN A 69 -4.74 0.50 -1.08
C GLN A 69 -3.65 1.56 -0.88
N LYS A 70 -3.70 2.32 0.23
CA LYS A 70 -2.68 3.33 0.53
C LYS A 70 -1.29 2.74 0.71
N ALA A 71 -1.16 1.57 1.33
CA ALA A 71 0.11 0.87 1.48
C ALA A 71 0.63 0.39 0.11
N THR A 72 -0.23 -0.16 -0.74
CA THR A 72 0.14 -0.53 -2.12
C THR A 72 0.59 0.67 -2.94
N ASP A 73 -0.13 1.80 -2.86
CA ASP A 73 0.23 3.03 -3.56
C ASP A 73 1.59 3.57 -3.09
N LEU A 74 1.84 3.54 -1.77
CA LEU A 74 3.13 3.92 -1.21
C LEU A 74 4.24 3.00 -1.72
N GLY A 75 4.00 1.69 -1.70
CA GLY A 75 4.94 0.70 -2.20
C GLY A 75 5.33 0.94 -3.66
N GLY A 76 4.33 1.18 -4.52
CA GLY A 76 4.55 1.53 -5.93
C GLY A 76 5.37 2.80 -6.12
N LYS A 77 5.15 3.85 -5.30
CA LYS A 77 5.94 5.08 -5.34
C LYS A 77 7.40 4.87 -4.92
N LEU A 78 7.65 4.01 -3.93
CA LEU A 78 9.01 3.71 -3.47
C LEU A 78 9.79 2.92 -4.53
N THR A 79 9.18 1.92 -5.16
CA THR A 79 9.80 1.20 -6.30
C THR A 79 10.02 2.10 -7.51
N GLN A 80 9.10 3.02 -7.83
CA GLN A 80 9.32 4.01 -8.89
C GLN A 80 10.48 4.96 -8.55
N ALA A 81 10.57 5.41 -7.29
CA ALA A 81 11.67 6.24 -6.84
C ALA A 81 13.01 5.50 -6.95
N ALA A 82 13.07 4.22 -6.54
CA ALA A 82 14.27 3.39 -6.68
C ALA A 82 14.76 3.34 -8.14
N LYS A 83 13.86 3.04 -9.08
CA LYS A 83 14.18 3.04 -10.51
C LYS A 83 14.69 4.38 -11.01
N ALA A 84 14.06 5.48 -10.60
CA ALA A 84 14.49 6.82 -11.00
C ALA A 84 15.91 7.15 -10.48
N TYR A 85 16.28 6.68 -9.29
CA TYR A 85 17.65 6.82 -8.78
C TYR A 85 18.64 5.97 -9.56
N GLU A 86 18.32 4.71 -9.86
CA GLU A 86 19.17 3.83 -10.67
C GLU A 86 19.41 4.39 -12.07
N ASP A 87 18.36 4.86 -12.74
CA ASP A 87 18.44 5.47 -14.07
C ASP A 87 19.25 6.78 -14.04
N GLY A 88 19.04 7.62 -13.01
CA GLY A 88 19.80 8.86 -12.84
C GLY A 88 21.29 8.64 -12.58
N GLU A 89 21.64 7.59 -11.83
CA GLU A 89 23.03 7.18 -11.64
C GLU A 89 23.65 6.63 -12.93
N ALA A 90 22.90 5.83 -13.70
CA ALA A 90 23.36 5.30 -14.98
C ALA A 90 23.66 6.41 -15.98
N VAL A 91 22.75 7.38 -16.16
CA VAL A 91 22.94 8.55 -17.03
C VAL A 91 24.16 9.38 -16.60
N SER A 92 24.37 9.54 -15.29
CA SER A 92 25.52 10.29 -14.77
C SER A 92 26.86 9.60 -15.07
N ARG A 93 26.91 8.26 -14.99
CA ARG A 93 28.11 7.48 -15.36
C ARG A 93 28.42 7.59 -16.85
N ASP A 94 27.41 7.45 -17.72
CA ASP A 94 27.60 7.55 -19.18
C ASP A 94 28.08 8.94 -19.60
N MET A 95 27.55 10.01 -18.99
CA MET A 95 27.99 11.38 -19.27
C MET A 95 29.45 11.63 -18.85
N ILE A 96 29.89 11.06 -17.72
CA ILE A 96 31.30 11.13 -17.29
C ILE A 96 32.20 10.34 -18.24
N ALA A 97 31.79 9.13 -18.63
CA ALA A 97 32.54 8.31 -19.58
C ALA A 97 32.67 9.00 -20.94
N SER A 98 31.63 9.67 -21.42
CA SER A 98 31.62 10.38 -22.70
C SER A 98 32.42 11.70 -22.70
N LYS A 99 32.72 12.28 -21.52
CA LYS A 99 33.56 13.50 -21.40
C LYS A 99 35.03 13.20 -21.08
N GLY A 100 35.38 11.93 -20.84
CA GLY A 100 36.73 11.47 -20.54
C GLY A 100 37.55 11.03 -21.75
N VAL A 101 37.07 11.26 -22.97
CA VAL A 101 37.78 11.01 -24.24
C VAL A 101 38.00 12.32 -24.98
#